data_AF-A0A7S2B323-F1
#
_entry.id   AF-A0A7S2B323-F1
#
_cell.length_a   1.000
_cell.length_b   1.000
_cell.length_c   1.000
_cell.angle_alpha   90.00
_cell.angle_beta   90.00
_cell.angle_gamma   90.00
#
_symmetry.space_group_name_H-M   'P 1'
#
loop_
_entity.id
_entity.type
_entity.pdbx_description
1 polymer ?
#
loop_
_entity_poly.entity_id
_entity_poly.type
_entity_poly.pdbx_seq_one_letter_code
_entity_poly.pdbx_strand_id
1 'polypeptide(L)'
;STMGTEDMQMFCDLLENINVAEKSLLMCKASIGFPGNDAKLTGSIDIWWVFDLFPANGLLLLLAYLLQRHQVWQSTKVRLFVVTSPETDPGELRELLVKMISAGGMKINVKVLRLDFKDAPRFSVNIQERTGSGQKLPPVSFQEMDILGKSQSFNEDSDHDEIFTFPSVSIDDPTLNPVSSEIIETIPIDSEGSKLTALFERFSEASSLVITSLPKKKPEQLPSDWFRSVENLTSSLRRVIFVMESGVEKIQFYSE
;
A
#
# COMPACT_ATOMS: atom_id res chain seq x y z
N SER A 1 25.56 -7.67 -5.86
CA SER A 1 26.52 -6.59 -5.56
C SER A 1 26.04 -5.91 -4.29
N THR A 2 26.84 -5.90 -3.24
CA THR A 2 26.55 -5.08 -2.05
C THR A 2 26.71 -3.63 -2.44
N MET A 3 25.63 -2.85 -2.33
CA MET A 3 25.62 -1.41 -2.59
C MET A 3 26.65 -0.72 -1.68
N GLY A 4 27.44 0.21 -2.22
CA GLY A 4 28.44 0.92 -1.43
C GLY A 4 27.77 1.80 -0.38
N THR A 5 28.46 2.07 0.74
CA THR A 5 27.94 3.00 1.77
C THR A 5 27.67 4.38 1.18
N GLU A 6 28.46 4.81 0.20
CA GLU A 6 28.27 6.06 -0.53
C GLU A 6 26.98 6.03 -1.37
N ASP A 7 26.75 4.95 -2.13
CA ASP A 7 25.51 4.76 -2.90
C ASP A 7 24.28 4.77 -1.99
N MET A 8 24.38 4.16 -0.80
CA MET A 8 23.30 4.16 0.19
C MET A 8 22.98 5.57 0.67
N GLN A 9 24.00 6.39 0.92
CA GLN A 9 23.79 7.79 1.27
C GLN A 9 23.15 8.56 0.12
N MET A 10 23.69 8.43 -1.10
CA MET A 10 23.12 9.10 -2.29
C MET A 10 21.65 8.73 -2.51
N PHE A 11 21.29 7.47 -2.27
CA PHE A 11 19.90 7.05 -2.39
C PHE A 11 19.01 7.67 -1.30
N CYS A 12 19.47 7.74 -0.05
CA CYS A 12 18.71 8.45 1.00
C CYS A 12 18.52 9.94 0.65
N ASP A 13 19.57 10.60 0.15
CA ASP A 13 19.50 11.99 -0.29
C ASP A 13 18.51 12.14 -1.46
N LEU A 14 18.47 11.18 -2.39
CA LEU A 14 17.49 11.12 -3.47
C LEU A 14 16.05 11.03 -2.91
N LEU A 15 15.81 10.19 -1.91
CA LEU A 15 14.48 10.08 -1.28
C LEU A 15 14.03 11.42 -0.67
N GLU A 16 14.94 12.11 0.01
CA GLU A 16 14.67 13.43 0.60
C GLU A 16 14.38 14.47 -0.48
N ASN A 17 15.17 14.51 -1.56
CA ASN A 17 14.96 15.41 -2.69
C ASN A 17 13.63 15.17 -3.40
N ILE A 18 13.24 13.91 -3.60
CA ILE A 18 11.95 13.52 -4.20
C ILE A 18 10.78 14.00 -3.34
N ASN A 19 10.90 13.84 -2.02
CA ASN A 19 9.89 14.29 -1.08
C ASN A 19 9.77 15.83 -1.07
N VAL A 20 10.89 16.56 -1.11
CA VAL A 20 10.89 18.04 -1.22
C VAL A 20 10.34 18.52 -2.55
N ALA A 21 10.56 17.76 -3.64
CA ALA A 21 10.05 18.06 -4.97
C ALA A 21 8.59 17.63 -5.20
N GLU A 22 7.91 17.12 -4.18
CA GLU A 22 6.53 16.62 -4.25
C GLU A 22 6.34 15.61 -5.39
N LYS A 23 7.27 14.65 -5.52
CA LYS A 23 7.20 13.58 -6.52
C LYS A 23 6.97 12.21 -5.89
N SER A 24 6.26 11.35 -6.61
CA SER A 24 6.15 9.94 -6.27
C SER A 24 7.37 9.17 -6.80
N LEU A 25 7.74 8.10 -6.11
CA LEU A 25 8.82 7.18 -6.50
C LEU A 25 8.30 5.74 -6.50
N LEU A 26 8.63 5.02 -7.56
CA LEU A 26 8.47 3.57 -7.65
C LEU A 26 9.85 2.92 -7.60
N MET A 27 10.10 2.10 -6.58
CA MET A 27 11.34 1.33 -6.45
C MET A 27 11.06 -0.15 -6.62
N CYS A 28 11.61 -0.71 -7.71
CA CYS A 28 11.47 -2.12 -8.05
C CYS A 28 12.62 -2.93 -7.43
N LYS A 29 12.29 -3.88 -6.54
CA LYS A 29 13.21 -4.87 -5.99
C LYS A 29 12.81 -6.27 -6.46
N ALA A 30 13.77 -7.05 -6.90
CA ALA A 30 13.52 -8.39 -7.43
C ALA A 30 14.64 -9.35 -7.04
N SER A 31 14.29 -10.48 -6.42
CA SER A 31 15.20 -11.62 -6.27
C SER A 31 15.19 -12.49 -7.53
N ILE A 32 14.03 -12.56 -8.19
CA ILE A 32 13.86 -13.08 -9.54
C ILE A 32 13.44 -11.90 -10.42
N GLY A 33 14.21 -11.59 -11.45
CA GLY A 33 14.00 -10.43 -12.33
C GLY A 33 12.55 -10.27 -12.81
N PHE A 34 12.19 -9.05 -13.18
CA PHE A 34 10.87 -8.77 -13.73
C PHE A 34 10.65 -9.50 -15.06
N PRO A 35 9.40 -9.96 -15.32
CA PRO A 35 9.07 -10.67 -16.56
C PRO A 35 9.31 -9.79 -17.79
N GLY A 36 9.68 -10.41 -18.92
CA GLY A 36 9.61 -9.79 -20.24
C GLY A 36 8.17 -9.60 -20.70
N ASN A 37 7.98 -8.80 -21.75
CA ASN A 37 6.64 -8.50 -22.30
C ASN A 37 5.95 -9.72 -22.94
N ASP A 38 6.70 -10.76 -23.26
CA ASP A 38 6.27 -12.04 -23.82
C ASP A 38 5.82 -13.06 -22.76
N ALA A 39 6.18 -12.84 -21.50
CA ALA A 39 5.82 -13.73 -20.41
C ALA A 39 4.34 -13.60 -20.04
N LYS A 40 3.78 -14.67 -19.47
CA LYS A 40 2.46 -14.67 -18.83
C LYS A 40 2.61 -15.17 -17.42
N LEU A 41 2.42 -14.28 -16.46
CA LEU A 41 2.50 -14.65 -15.06
C LEU A 41 1.15 -15.13 -14.55
N THR A 42 1.19 -16.24 -13.84
CA THR A 42 0.08 -16.79 -13.08
C THR A 42 0.44 -16.75 -11.60
N GLY A 43 -0.53 -16.40 -10.75
CA GLY A 43 -0.30 -16.28 -9.31
C GLY A 43 -1.10 -15.13 -8.72
N SER A 44 -0.53 -14.42 -7.76
CA SER A 44 -1.17 -13.25 -7.15
C SER A 44 -0.30 -11.99 -7.19
N ILE A 45 -0.97 -10.85 -7.29
CA ILE A 45 -0.45 -9.52 -6.95
C ILE A 45 -1.00 -9.21 -5.56
N ASP A 46 -0.10 -9.07 -4.59
CA ASP A 46 -0.46 -8.79 -3.21
C ASP A 46 -0.15 -7.34 -2.88
N ILE A 47 -1.18 -6.61 -2.46
CA ILE A 47 -1.06 -5.21 -2.03
C ILE A 47 -1.04 -5.21 -0.51
N TRP A 48 -0.06 -4.55 0.09
CA TRP A 48 0.05 -4.40 1.55
C TRP A 48 -0.12 -2.93 1.95
N TRP A 49 -1.16 -2.67 2.72
CA TRP A 49 -1.41 -1.40 3.39
C TRP A 49 -1.06 -1.56 4.86
N VAL A 50 -0.04 -0.84 5.33
CA VAL A 50 0.50 -1.05 6.67
C VAL A 50 0.26 0.14 7.58
N PHE A 51 -0.60 -0.09 8.57
CA PHE A 51 -1.20 0.90 9.46
C PHE A 51 -1.99 1.96 8.72
N ASP A 52 -2.90 2.63 9.45
CA ASP A 52 -3.83 3.65 8.98
C ASP A 52 -3.13 4.95 8.51
N LEU A 53 -1.95 4.83 7.90
CA LEU A 53 -1.62 5.63 6.74
C LEU A 53 -2.86 5.57 5.87
N PHE A 54 -3.49 6.74 5.68
CA PHE A 54 -4.55 6.94 4.70
C PHE A 54 -4.26 6.09 3.46
N PRO A 55 -5.26 5.69 2.67
CA PRO A 55 -5.03 5.21 1.32
C PRO A 55 -4.48 6.35 0.46
N ALA A 56 -3.36 6.99 0.86
CA ALA A 56 -2.13 6.98 0.09
C ALA A 56 -2.48 7.12 -1.38
N ASN A 57 -3.12 8.27 -1.63
CA ASN A 57 -3.67 8.82 -2.84
C ASN A 57 -4.06 7.82 -3.94
N GLY A 58 -4.61 6.64 -3.61
CA GLY A 58 -4.95 5.55 -4.53
C GLY A 58 -3.81 4.89 -5.31
N LEU A 59 -2.54 5.28 -5.19
CA LEU A 59 -1.49 4.90 -6.16
C LEU A 59 -1.17 3.39 -6.12
N LEU A 60 -1.15 2.77 -4.94
CA LEU A 60 -0.94 1.32 -4.80
C LEU A 60 -2.02 0.51 -5.52
N LEU A 61 -3.28 0.91 -5.35
CA LEU A 61 -4.44 0.28 -6.00
C LEU A 61 -4.45 0.57 -7.50
N LEU A 62 -4.13 1.80 -7.91
CA LEU A 62 -3.97 2.17 -9.30
C LEU A 62 -2.90 1.33 -9.99
N LEU A 63 -1.76 1.12 -9.35
CA LEU A 63 -0.69 0.30 -9.92
C LEU A 63 -1.16 -1.13 -10.15
N ALA A 64 -1.85 -1.74 -9.18
CA ALA A 64 -2.42 -3.08 -9.35
C ALA A 64 -3.46 -3.12 -10.47
N TYR A 65 -4.30 -2.08 -10.58
CA TYR A 65 -5.29 -1.94 -11.66
C TYR A 65 -4.65 -1.87 -13.05
N LEU A 66 -3.64 -1.02 -13.20
CA LEU A 66 -2.92 -0.85 -14.47
C LEU A 66 -2.18 -2.13 -14.85
N LEU A 67 -1.55 -2.80 -13.88
CA LEU A 67 -0.89 -4.08 -14.11
C LEU A 67 -1.88 -5.13 -14.61
N GLN A 68 -3.07 -5.25 -14.01
CA GLN A 68 -4.10 -6.20 -14.44
C GLN A 68 -4.57 -6.01 -15.89
N ARG A 69 -4.39 -4.84 -16.48
CA ARG A 69 -4.70 -4.58 -17.89
C ARG A 69 -3.59 -5.04 -18.85
N HIS A 70 -2.40 -5.29 -18.35
CA HIS A 70 -1.27 -5.72 -19.17
C HIS A 70 -1.25 -7.24 -19.36
N GLN A 71 -0.95 -7.69 -20.58
CA GLN A 71 -1.00 -9.11 -20.97
C GLN A 71 -0.16 -10.06 -20.11
N VAL A 72 0.92 -9.54 -19.51
CA VAL A 72 1.81 -10.29 -18.61
C VAL A 72 1.12 -10.62 -17.29
N TRP A 73 0.25 -9.74 -16.79
CA TRP A 73 -0.29 -9.81 -15.43
C TRP A 73 -1.79 -10.02 -15.36
N GLN A 74 -2.51 -9.93 -16.49
CA GLN A 74 -3.98 -10.09 -16.57
C GLN A 74 -4.50 -11.43 -16.02
N SER A 75 -3.64 -12.45 -15.89
CA SER A 75 -4.01 -13.77 -15.37
C SER A 75 -3.69 -13.94 -13.88
N THR A 76 -3.19 -12.90 -13.22
CA THR A 76 -2.91 -12.91 -11.77
C THR A 76 -4.15 -12.54 -10.97
N LYS A 77 -4.25 -13.00 -9.73
CA LYS A 77 -5.30 -12.61 -8.79
C LYS A 77 -4.82 -11.44 -7.93
N VAL A 78 -5.65 -10.43 -7.68
CA VAL A 78 -5.28 -9.34 -6.77
C VAL A 78 -5.79 -9.64 -5.36
N ARG A 79 -4.93 -9.45 -4.36
CA ARG A 79 -5.25 -9.58 -2.93
C ARG A 79 -4.81 -8.32 -2.20
N LEU A 80 -5.63 -7.79 -1.31
CA LEU A 80 -5.33 -6.64 -0.47
C LEU A 80 -5.22 -7.08 0.98
N PHE A 81 -4.07 -6.83 1.58
CA PHE A 81 -3.80 -7.03 3.00
C PHE A 81 -3.74 -5.66 3.67
N VAL A 82 -4.61 -5.43 4.64
CA VAL A 82 -4.64 -4.18 5.41
C VAL A 82 -4.27 -4.47 6.84
N VAL A 83 -3.14 -3.94 7.27
CA VAL A 83 -2.70 -3.97 8.66
C VAL A 83 -3.24 -2.73 9.35
N THR A 84 -4.06 -2.90 10.37
CA THR A 84 -4.74 -1.81 11.08
C THR A 84 -4.31 -1.74 12.54
N SER A 85 -4.46 -0.56 13.14
CA SER A 85 -4.33 -0.35 14.58
C SER A 85 -5.27 -1.29 15.37
N PRO A 86 -4.91 -1.71 16.60
CA PRO A 86 -5.81 -2.45 17.47
C PRO A 86 -7.09 -1.69 17.84
N GLU A 87 -7.07 -0.36 17.76
CA GLU A 87 -8.22 0.50 18.07
C GLU A 87 -9.28 0.53 16.97
N THR A 88 -8.95 0.08 15.76
CA THR A 88 -9.84 0.09 14.60
C THR A 88 -10.65 -1.21 14.53
N ASP A 89 -11.93 -1.10 14.18
CA ASP A 89 -12.77 -2.28 13.91
C ASP A 89 -12.47 -2.85 12.50
N PRO A 90 -12.01 -4.12 12.41
CA PRO A 90 -11.63 -4.73 11.15
C PRO A 90 -12.84 -5.13 10.30
N GLY A 91 -14.02 -5.29 10.90
CA GLY A 91 -15.26 -5.56 10.18
C GLY A 91 -15.73 -4.33 9.43
N GLU A 92 -15.87 -3.20 10.13
CA GLU A 92 -16.26 -1.92 9.54
C GLU A 92 -15.26 -1.47 8.47
N LEU A 93 -13.95 -1.56 8.76
CA LEU A 93 -12.91 -1.23 7.79
C LEU A 93 -13.00 -2.12 6.54
N ARG A 94 -13.21 -3.42 6.72
CA ARG A 94 -13.33 -4.35 5.60
C ARG A 94 -14.53 -4.06 4.73
N GLU A 95 -15.72 -3.90 5.31
CA GLU A 95 -16.95 -3.65 4.54
C GLU A 95 -16.82 -2.41 3.67
N LEU A 96 -16.25 -1.36 4.26
CA LEU A 96 -15.99 -0.11 3.58
C LEU A 96 -15.00 -0.24 2.42
N LEU A 97 -13.89 -0.95 2.64
CA LEU A 97 -12.90 -1.21 1.59
C LEU A 97 -13.47 -2.05 0.46
N VAL A 98 -14.25 -3.10 0.78
CA VAL A 98 -14.91 -3.92 -0.24
C VAL A 98 -15.86 -3.06 -1.07
N LYS A 99 -16.66 -2.21 -0.43
CA LYS A 99 -17.58 -1.29 -1.12
C LYS A 99 -16.83 -0.32 -2.03
N MET A 100 -15.79 0.32 -1.52
CA MET A 100 -14.97 1.29 -2.27
C MET A 100 -14.27 0.65 -3.48
N ILE A 101 -13.61 -0.49 -3.30
CA ILE A 101 -12.88 -1.18 -4.36
C ILE A 101 -13.83 -1.70 -5.43
N SER A 102 -15.00 -2.20 -5.02
CA SER A 102 -16.03 -2.67 -5.94
C SER A 102 -16.60 -1.51 -6.78
N ALA A 103 -16.85 -0.35 -6.15
CA ALA A 103 -17.26 0.86 -6.87
C ALA A 103 -16.21 1.32 -7.90
N GLY A 104 -14.92 1.14 -7.60
CA GLY A 104 -13.81 1.37 -8.53
C GLY A 104 -13.63 0.31 -9.64
N GLY A 105 -14.53 -0.67 -9.73
CA GLY A 105 -14.52 -1.69 -10.78
C GLY A 105 -13.44 -2.78 -10.62
N MET A 106 -12.86 -2.93 -9.43
CA MET A 106 -11.85 -3.95 -9.15
C MET A 106 -12.42 -5.11 -8.32
N LYS A 107 -12.03 -6.34 -8.68
CA LYS A 107 -12.38 -7.55 -7.92
C LYS A 107 -11.17 -8.03 -7.13
N ILE A 108 -11.08 -7.63 -5.87
CA ILE A 108 -9.91 -7.88 -5.00
C ILE A 108 -10.35 -8.62 -3.73
N ASN A 109 -9.60 -9.65 -3.32
CA ASN A 109 -9.81 -10.30 -2.01
C ASN A 109 -9.20 -9.44 -0.90
N VAL A 110 -10.02 -8.92 0.02
CA VAL A 110 -9.57 -8.06 1.13
C VAL A 110 -9.41 -8.89 2.40
N LYS A 111 -8.24 -8.76 3.05
CA LYS A 111 -7.90 -9.35 4.35
C LYS A 111 -7.42 -8.25 5.28
N VAL A 112 -8.08 -8.11 6.43
CA VAL A 112 -7.70 -7.14 7.47
C VAL A 112 -6.98 -7.89 8.59
N LEU A 113 -5.85 -7.33 9.03
CA LEU A 113 -4.93 -7.88 10.02
C LEU A 113 -4.72 -6.83 11.12
N ARG A 114 -4.84 -7.24 12.39
CA ARG A 114 -4.53 -6.37 13.53
C ARG A 114 -3.09 -6.58 13.98
N LEU A 115 -2.32 -5.50 14.11
CA LEU A 115 -0.96 -5.50 14.66
C LEU A 115 -0.78 -4.31 15.60
N ASP A 116 0.07 -4.46 16.62
CA ASP A 116 0.52 -3.34 17.43
C ASP A 116 1.62 -2.56 16.68
N PHE A 117 1.71 -1.25 16.90
CA PHE A 117 2.75 -0.40 16.30
C PHE A 117 4.18 -0.88 16.61
N LYS A 118 4.39 -1.53 17.75
CA LYS A 118 5.67 -2.15 18.14
C LYS A 118 6.09 -3.27 17.20
N ASP A 119 5.12 -3.93 16.57
CA ASP A 119 5.35 -5.08 15.71
C ASP A 119 5.68 -4.69 14.27
N ALA A 120 5.45 -3.43 13.89
CA ALA A 120 5.84 -2.85 12.60
C ALA A 120 6.42 -1.42 12.76
N PRO A 121 7.51 -1.26 13.52
CA PRO A 121 8.04 0.04 13.96
C PRO A 121 8.59 0.93 12.83
N ARG A 122 8.64 0.41 11.61
CA ARG A 122 9.15 1.06 10.39
C ARG A 122 8.05 1.82 9.64
N PHE A 123 6.80 1.40 9.85
CA PHE A 123 5.61 2.05 9.30
C PHE A 123 4.91 2.93 10.35
N SER A 124 5.32 2.83 11.62
CA SER A 124 4.74 3.60 12.72
C SER A 124 5.32 5.02 12.89
N VAL A 125 6.28 5.46 12.09
CA VAL A 125 7.00 6.74 12.31
C VAL A 125 6.05 7.94 12.24
N ASN A 126 5.26 8.07 11.17
CA ASN A 126 4.28 9.16 11.02
C ASN A 126 3.20 9.11 12.13
N ILE A 127 2.89 7.90 12.60
CA ILE A 127 1.89 7.64 13.62
C ILE A 127 2.42 8.10 14.99
N GLN A 128 3.68 7.81 15.28
CA GLN A 128 4.35 8.22 16.51
C GLN A 128 4.56 9.74 16.58
N GLU A 129 4.95 10.39 15.48
CA GLU A 129 5.03 11.86 15.40
C GLU A 129 3.67 12.55 15.67
N ARG A 130 2.58 11.96 15.14
CA ARG A 130 1.21 12.41 15.44
C ARG A 130 0.81 12.18 16.90
N THR A 131 1.21 11.07 17.52
CA THR A 131 0.90 10.82 18.95
C THR A 131 1.77 11.59 19.93
N GLY A 132 3.03 11.86 19.59
CA GLY A 132 4.00 12.58 20.42
C GLY A 132 3.68 14.07 20.54
N SER A 133 2.91 14.62 19.59
CA SER A 133 2.37 15.98 19.63
C SER A 133 1.09 16.10 20.48
N GLY A 134 0.70 15.05 21.22
CA GLY A 134 -0.47 15.06 22.11
C GLY A 134 -1.81 14.90 21.40
N GLN A 135 -1.81 14.71 20.07
CA GLN A 135 -3.01 14.32 19.33
C GLN A 135 -3.20 12.80 19.44
N LYS A 136 -4.34 12.39 20.03
CA LYS A 136 -4.79 11.00 19.90
C LYS A 136 -4.97 10.74 18.40
N LEU A 137 -4.40 9.65 17.87
CA LEU A 137 -4.70 9.27 16.49
C LEU A 137 -6.21 9.11 16.42
N PRO A 138 -6.91 9.82 15.52
CA PRO A 138 -8.30 9.52 15.30
C PRO A 138 -8.37 8.05 14.84
N PRO A 139 -9.33 7.24 15.35
CA PRO A 139 -9.68 6.02 14.63
C PRO A 139 -9.96 6.42 13.18
N VAL A 140 -9.62 5.56 12.21
CA VAL A 140 -9.87 5.82 10.78
C VAL A 140 -11.23 6.50 10.63
N SER A 141 -11.21 7.80 10.35
CA SER A 141 -12.45 8.57 10.32
C SER A 141 -13.15 8.18 9.04
N PHE A 142 -14.27 7.48 9.19
CA PHE A 142 -15.18 7.12 8.10
C PHE A 142 -15.60 8.32 7.25
N GLN A 143 -15.53 9.54 7.80
CA GLN A 143 -15.84 10.80 7.10
C GLN A 143 -14.68 11.35 6.25
N GLU A 144 -13.43 10.95 6.51
CA GLU A 144 -12.25 11.40 5.74
C GLU A 144 -11.98 10.51 4.51
N MET A 145 -12.66 9.38 4.38
CA MET A 145 -12.68 8.57 3.17
C MET A 145 -13.60 9.17 2.10
N ASP A 146 -13.40 10.45 1.78
CA ASP A 146 -14.01 11.24 0.68
C ASP A 146 -13.62 10.69 -0.72
N ILE A 147 -13.42 9.39 -0.80
CA ILE A 147 -13.21 8.59 -1.99
C ILE A 147 -14.54 8.46 -2.76
N LEU A 148 -15.68 8.58 -2.08
CA LEU A 148 -17.02 8.64 -2.65
C LEU A 148 -17.48 10.11 -2.64
N GLY A 149 -17.03 10.88 -3.63
CA GLY A 149 -17.03 12.35 -3.62
C GLY A 149 -18.31 13.00 -3.07
N LYS A 150 -18.16 13.82 -2.03
CA LYS A 150 -19.02 15.00 -1.94
C LYS A 150 -18.54 15.98 -2.98
N SER A 151 -19.43 16.29 -3.92
CA SER A 151 -19.32 17.42 -4.85
C SER A 151 -18.97 18.69 -4.08
N GLN A 152 -17.69 19.01 -3.96
CA GLN A 152 -17.23 20.34 -3.58
C GLN A 152 -16.89 21.07 -4.88
N SER A 153 -17.65 22.12 -5.15
CA SER A 153 -17.33 23.14 -6.13
C SER A 153 -15.94 23.70 -5.83
N PHE A 154 -14.97 23.47 -6.72
CA PHE A 154 -13.65 24.08 -6.62
C PHE A 154 -13.50 25.18 -7.66
N ASN A 155 -13.03 26.33 -7.18
CA ASN A 155 -12.68 27.49 -7.99
C ASN A 155 -11.53 27.11 -8.94
N GLU A 156 -11.72 27.48 -10.21
CA GLU A 156 -10.74 27.40 -11.29
C GLU A 156 -9.60 28.38 -11.00
N ASP A 157 -8.52 27.95 -10.34
CA ASP A 157 -7.25 28.69 -10.32
C ASP A 157 -6.08 27.77 -9.87
N SER A 158 -5.81 26.69 -10.60
CA SER A 158 -4.50 26.03 -10.62
C SER A 158 -4.37 25.05 -11.79
N ASP A 159 -3.54 25.39 -12.78
CA ASP A 159 -3.41 24.74 -14.10
C ASP A 159 -2.73 23.35 -14.15
N HIS A 160 -2.58 22.61 -13.03
CA HIS A 160 -1.75 21.38 -13.02
C HIS A 160 -2.28 20.13 -12.29
N ASP A 161 -3.54 20.06 -11.89
CA ASP A 161 -4.08 18.84 -11.24
C ASP A 161 -4.72 17.88 -12.28
N GLU A 162 -3.95 16.95 -12.86
CA GLU A 162 -4.50 15.81 -13.61
C GLU A 162 -5.14 14.80 -12.64
N ILE A 163 -6.46 14.87 -12.47
CA ILE A 163 -7.22 13.91 -11.67
C ILE A 163 -7.37 12.59 -12.46
N PHE A 164 -6.83 11.49 -11.92
CA PHE A 164 -7.01 10.17 -12.52
C PHE A 164 -8.29 9.51 -12.01
N THR A 165 -9.25 9.28 -12.92
CA THR A 165 -10.57 8.73 -12.61
C THR A 165 -10.68 7.26 -13.02
N PHE A 166 -11.15 6.41 -12.10
CA PHE A 166 -11.58 5.04 -12.45
C PHE A 166 -12.96 5.08 -13.14
N PRO A 167 -13.26 4.16 -14.06
CA PRO A 167 -14.61 4.03 -14.59
C PRO A 167 -15.57 3.65 -13.46
N SER A 168 -16.65 4.41 -13.29
CA SER A 168 -17.73 4.09 -12.37
C SER A 168 -18.40 2.77 -12.78
N VAL A 169 -18.70 1.91 -11.81
CA VAL A 169 -19.55 0.73 -12.01
C VAL A 169 -20.74 0.86 -11.06
N SER A 170 -21.96 0.72 -11.61
CA SER A 170 -23.20 0.73 -10.84
C SER A 170 -23.19 -0.34 -9.75
N ILE A 171 -23.37 0.09 -8.50
CA ILE A 171 -23.30 -0.75 -7.27
C ILE A 171 -24.35 -1.88 -7.29
N ASP A 172 -25.42 -1.73 -8.08
CA ASP A 172 -26.54 -2.67 -8.17
C ASP A 172 -26.37 -3.76 -9.26
N ASP A 173 -25.18 -3.99 -9.81
CA ASP A 173 -24.96 -5.04 -10.82
C ASP A 173 -25.01 -6.47 -10.20
N PRO A 174 -26.05 -7.27 -10.49
CA PRO A 174 -26.23 -8.60 -9.93
C PRO A 174 -25.22 -9.64 -10.46
N THR A 175 -24.34 -9.28 -11.41
CA THR A 175 -23.27 -10.14 -11.93
C THR A 175 -21.97 -10.06 -11.12
N LEU A 176 -21.91 -9.20 -10.10
CA LEU A 176 -20.82 -9.13 -9.13
C LEU A 176 -20.87 -10.34 -8.19
N ASN A 177 -20.14 -11.40 -8.54
CA ASN A 177 -19.86 -12.51 -7.62
C ASN A 177 -19.31 -11.97 -6.28
N PRO A 178 -19.74 -12.51 -5.13
CA PRO A 178 -19.35 -11.98 -3.82
C PRO A 178 -17.83 -12.01 -3.67
N VAL A 179 -17.27 -10.85 -3.33
CA VAL A 179 -15.85 -10.71 -2.97
C VAL A 179 -15.58 -11.64 -1.78
N SER A 180 -14.90 -12.76 -2.04
CA SER A 180 -14.47 -13.67 -0.98
C SER A 180 -13.57 -12.89 -0.05
N SER A 181 -13.89 -12.87 1.24
CA SER A 181 -13.25 -11.96 2.17
C SER A 181 -13.14 -12.65 3.54
N GLU A 182 -11.99 -12.54 4.18
CA GLU A 182 -11.64 -13.23 5.43
C GLU A 182 -11.12 -12.21 6.46
N ILE A 183 -11.66 -12.24 7.68
CA ILE A 183 -11.08 -11.51 8.83
C ILE A 183 -10.18 -12.52 9.53
N ILE A 184 -8.89 -12.22 9.66
CA ILE A 184 -7.98 -13.04 10.44
C ILE A 184 -7.66 -12.25 11.71
N GLU A 185 -8.38 -12.58 12.79
CA GLU A 185 -8.14 -11.99 14.11
C GLU A 185 -6.77 -12.45 14.62
N THR A 186 -5.93 -11.46 14.96
CA THR A 186 -4.69 -11.57 15.76
C THR A 186 -4.00 -12.92 15.67
N ILE A 187 -3.16 -13.07 14.66
CA ILE A 187 -2.30 -14.26 14.56
C ILE A 187 -1.23 -14.15 15.66
N PRO A 188 -1.11 -15.14 16.56
CA PRO A 188 0.04 -15.26 17.43
C PRO A 188 1.25 -15.56 16.54
N ILE A 189 2.10 -14.57 16.34
CA ILE A 189 3.33 -14.72 15.58
C ILE A 189 4.46 -14.65 16.60
N ASP A 190 4.93 -15.84 16.99
CA ASP A 190 6.17 -16.01 17.76
C ASP A 190 7.34 -15.88 16.78
N SER A 191 7.81 -14.64 16.60
CA SER A 191 8.88 -14.29 15.67
C SER A 191 9.94 -13.50 16.42
N GLU A 192 11.21 -13.91 16.32
CA GLU A 192 12.36 -13.14 16.81
C GLU A 192 12.59 -11.85 15.99
N GLY A 193 11.99 -11.74 14.79
CA GLY A 193 11.93 -10.53 13.95
C GLY A 193 10.62 -9.75 14.09
N SER A 194 10.49 -8.64 13.34
CA SER A 194 9.22 -7.89 13.25
C SER A 194 8.10 -8.81 12.75
N LYS A 195 6.96 -8.89 13.48
CA LYS A 195 5.84 -9.77 13.10
C LYS A 195 5.31 -9.48 11.69
N LEU A 196 5.48 -8.25 11.19
CA LEU A 196 5.14 -7.89 9.82
C LEU A 196 5.97 -8.65 8.78
N THR A 197 7.26 -8.89 9.03
CA THR A 197 8.10 -9.70 8.13
C THR A 197 7.54 -11.13 8.03
N ALA A 198 7.19 -11.71 9.18
CA ALA A 198 6.58 -13.05 9.21
C ALA A 198 5.21 -13.10 8.51
N LEU A 199 4.44 -12.00 8.54
CA LEU A 199 3.19 -11.89 7.76
C LEU A 199 3.45 -11.85 6.26
N PHE A 200 4.45 -11.07 5.81
CA PHE A 200 4.86 -11.01 4.40
C PHE A 200 5.29 -12.39 3.90
N GLU A 201 6.07 -13.12 4.69
CA GLU A 201 6.45 -14.49 4.41
C GLU A 201 5.22 -15.39 4.32
N ARG A 202 4.43 -15.45 5.39
CA ARG A 202 3.28 -16.37 5.49
C ARG A 202 2.25 -16.20 4.38
N PHE A 203 1.95 -14.96 3.99
CA PHE A 203 0.86 -14.69 3.05
C PHE A 203 1.34 -14.43 1.62
N SER A 204 2.57 -13.93 1.43
CA SER A 204 3.04 -13.38 0.16
C SER A 204 4.35 -13.97 -0.37
N GLU A 205 4.96 -14.96 0.29
CA GLU A 205 6.16 -15.65 -0.23
C GLU A 205 5.92 -16.25 -1.64
N ALA A 206 4.76 -16.88 -1.84
CA ALA A 206 4.39 -17.49 -3.12
C ALA A 206 3.81 -16.49 -4.14
N SER A 207 3.69 -15.21 -3.78
CA SER A 207 3.11 -14.19 -4.67
C SER A 207 3.99 -13.94 -5.89
N SER A 208 3.36 -13.53 -6.99
CA SER A 208 4.10 -13.11 -8.18
C SER A 208 4.67 -11.71 -8.01
N LEU A 209 3.96 -10.84 -7.29
CA LEU A 209 4.38 -9.47 -7.04
C LEU A 209 3.76 -8.99 -5.73
N VAL A 210 4.56 -8.28 -4.94
CA VAL A 210 4.09 -7.51 -3.78
C VAL A 210 4.19 -6.02 -4.08
N ILE A 211 3.16 -5.26 -3.77
CA ILE A 211 3.14 -3.80 -3.84
C ILE A 211 2.91 -3.29 -2.42
N THR A 212 3.80 -2.44 -1.92
CA THR A 212 3.72 -1.89 -0.56
C THR A 212 4.34 -0.51 -0.52
N SER A 213 3.98 0.30 0.47
CA SER A 213 4.65 1.58 0.69
C SER A 213 6.12 1.39 1.10
N LEU A 214 7.00 2.29 0.66
CA LEU A 214 8.40 2.32 1.08
C LEU A 214 8.47 2.77 2.55
N PRO A 215 9.09 2.00 3.46
CA PRO A 215 9.25 2.43 4.84
C PRO A 215 10.10 3.71 4.92
N LYS A 216 9.61 4.72 5.65
CA LYS A 216 10.39 5.95 5.87
C LYS A 216 11.63 5.68 6.71
N LYS A 217 12.73 6.34 6.38
CA LYS A 217 13.94 6.33 7.20
C LYS A 217 13.70 7.17 8.45
N LYS A 218 14.10 6.66 9.63
CA LYS A 218 14.09 7.48 10.85
C LYS A 218 15.22 8.53 10.78
N PRO A 219 15.04 9.74 11.34
CA PRO A 219 16.08 10.76 11.32
C PRO A 219 17.42 10.27 11.89
N GLU A 220 17.37 9.56 13.02
CA GLU A 220 18.54 9.05 13.75
C GLU A 220 19.15 7.78 13.13
N GLN A 221 18.49 7.15 12.16
CA GLN A 221 18.91 5.87 11.60
C GLN A 221 19.95 6.07 10.49
N LEU A 222 21.05 5.31 10.58
CA LEU A 222 22.06 5.26 9.51
C LEU A 222 21.46 4.69 8.22
N PRO A 223 21.88 5.19 7.03
CA PRO A 223 21.41 4.65 5.75
C PRO A 223 21.58 3.13 5.64
N SER A 224 22.75 2.61 6.04
CA SER A 224 23.05 1.18 5.98
C SER A 224 22.09 0.32 6.81
N ASP A 225 21.74 0.77 8.01
CA ASP A 225 20.80 0.07 8.89
C ASP A 225 19.38 0.15 8.35
N TRP A 226 19.01 1.29 7.73
CA TRP A 226 17.72 1.42 7.05
C TRP A 226 17.60 0.48 5.85
N PHE A 227 18.61 0.44 4.99
CA PHE A 227 18.68 -0.47 3.85
C PHE A 227 18.57 -1.93 4.29
N ARG A 228 19.41 -2.36 5.24
CA ARG A 228 19.36 -3.72 5.80
C ARG A 228 17.98 -4.04 6.36
N SER A 229 17.35 -3.07 7.02
CA SER A 229 15.98 -3.19 7.49
C SER A 229 15.02 -3.45 6.32
N VAL A 230 14.98 -2.59 5.29
CA VAL A 230 14.09 -2.75 4.12
C VAL A 230 14.35 -4.07 3.38
N GLU A 231 15.61 -4.47 3.25
CA GLU A 231 15.99 -5.76 2.66
C GLU A 231 15.45 -6.94 3.48
N ASN A 232 15.63 -6.92 4.80
CA ASN A 232 15.13 -7.97 5.69
C ASN A 232 13.60 -8.09 5.70
N LEU A 233 12.87 -6.99 5.46
CA LEU A 233 11.40 -7.02 5.36
C LEU A 233 10.93 -7.82 4.14
N THR A 234 11.72 -7.83 3.07
CA THR A 234 11.32 -8.34 1.76
C THR A 234 12.28 -9.39 1.21
N SER A 235 13.04 -10.04 2.10
CA SER A 235 14.08 -11.02 1.76
C SER A 235 13.48 -12.27 1.13
N SER A 236 12.33 -12.71 1.64
CA SER A 236 11.57 -13.88 1.17
C SER A 236 10.76 -13.64 -0.10
N LEU A 237 10.62 -12.38 -0.54
CA LEU A 237 9.73 -12.01 -1.64
C LEU A 237 10.44 -12.06 -2.99
N ARG A 238 9.72 -12.56 -4.00
CA ARG A 238 10.23 -12.69 -5.37
C ARG A 238 10.42 -11.35 -6.05
N ARG A 239 9.37 -10.52 -6.02
CA ARG A 239 9.31 -9.20 -6.65
C ARG A 239 8.50 -8.26 -5.77
N VAL A 240 9.03 -7.08 -5.54
CA VAL A 240 8.43 -6.03 -4.72
C VAL A 240 8.51 -4.72 -5.49
N ILE A 241 7.39 -4.01 -5.57
CA ILE A 241 7.37 -2.60 -5.94
C ILE A 241 7.08 -1.83 -4.67
N PHE A 242 8.06 -1.05 -4.25
CA PHE A 242 7.86 -0.06 -3.20
C PHE A 242 7.33 1.23 -3.80
N VAL A 243 6.32 1.79 -3.17
CA VAL A 243 5.73 3.07 -3.56
C VAL A 243 6.04 4.10 -2.48
N MET A 244 6.63 5.22 -2.88
CA MET A 244 6.68 6.43 -2.07
C MET A 244 5.80 7.46 -2.77
N GLU A 245 4.86 8.00 -2.02
CA GLU A 245 3.94 9.02 -2.51
C GLU A 245 4.37 10.38 -1.97
N SER A 246 4.13 11.40 -2.77
CA SER A 246 4.41 12.80 -2.41
C SER A 246 3.38 13.38 -1.45
N GLY A 247 2.17 12.82 -1.42
CA GLY A 247 1.06 13.33 -0.60
C GLY A 247 0.22 14.39 -1.31
N VAL A 248 0.63 14.87 -2.49
CA VAL A 248 -0.15 15.83 -3.30
C VAL A 248 -0.99 15.14 -4.38
N GLU A 249 -0.81 13.84 -4.61
CA GLU A 249 -1.60 13.12 -5.61
C GLU A 249 -3.09 13.08 -5.19
N LYS A 250 -4.01 13.28 -6.14
CA LYS A 250 -5.45 13.13 -5.89
C LYS A 250 -6.01 12.09 -6.85
N ILE A 251 -6.29 10.89 -6.33
CA ILE A 251 -7.01 9.85 -7.08
C ILE A 251 -8.42 9.74 -6.52
N GLN A 252 -9.41 9.95 -7.38
CA GLN A 252 -10.83 9.89 -7.01
C GLN A 252 -11.50 8.69 -7.66
N PHE A 253 -12.31 7.98 -6.87
CA PHE A 253 -13.13 6.86 -7.33
C PHE A 253 -14.58 7.36 -7.46
N TYR A 254 -15.03 7.66 -8.67
CA TYR A 254 -16.42 8.07 -8.85
C TYR A 254 -17.36 6.86 -8.78
N SER A 255 -18.43 6.98 -8.00
CA SER A 255 -19.66 6.19 -8.21
C SER A 255 -20.69 7.11 -8.86
N GLU A 256 -21.27 6.69 -9.99
CA GLU A 256 -22.51 7.30 -10.51
C GLU A 256 -23.69 7.02 -9.57
#